data_AF-A0ABC9QMU6-F1
#
_entry.id   AF-A0ABC9QMU6-F1
#
_cell.length_a   1.000
_cell.length_b   1.000
_cell.length_c   1.000
_cell.angle_alpha   90.00
_cell.angle_beta   90.00
_cell.angle_gamma   90.00
#
_symmetry.space_group_name_H-M   'P 1'
#
loop_
_entity.id
_entity.type
_entity.pdbx_description
1 polymer ?
#
loop_
_entity_poly.entity_id
_entity_poly.type
_entity_poly.pdbx_seq_one_letter_code
_entity_poly.pdbx_strand_id
1 'polypeptide(L)'
;MAYRYDKDLEFLKELSSPELDELVKILTHDKDGKVRFTEELTNNDLYKKHYPDHKEYIELILEEFQKFGGNSILNIFRGGGVLYNEILRDVAKKFDVKFDENESTNSIETSLLCKLIEEELKNSQDENTLRELVNIFELGISNINKQTVVMGLQSLIKIGGFKSYQIAVIVANQVMKFY
;
A
#
# COMPACT_ATOMS: atom_id res chain seq x y z
N MET A 1 -18.58 -10.12 -9.16
CA MET A 1 -19.46 -9.44 -8.18
C MET A 1 -19.17 -7.97 -8.33
N ALA A 2 -20.09 -7.16 -8.84
CA ALA A 2 -19.82 -5.74 -9.09
C ALA A 2 -19.22 -5.05 -7.85
N TYR A 3 -18.37 -4.05 -8.09
CA TYR A 3 -17.77 -3.22 -7.04
C TYR A 3 -18.79 -2.82 -5.97
N ARG A 4 -18.41 -3.07 -4.71
CA ARG A 4 -19.17 -2.61 -3.54
C ARG A 4 -18.61 -1.27 -3.11
N TYR A 5 -19.45 -0.23 -3.13
CA TYR A 5 -19.05 1.12 -2.72
C TYR A 5 -18.23 1.11 -1.41
N ASP A 6 -17.03 1.69 -1.50
CA ASP A 6 -16.08 1.84 -0.42
C ASP A 6 -15.46 3.23 -0.48
N LYS A 7 -15.87 4.08 0.47
CA LYS A 7 -15.41 5.46 0.57
C LYS A 7 -13.88 5.59 0.64
N ASP A 8 -13.18 4.58 1.15
CA ASP A 8 -11.73 4.62 1.35
C ASP A 8 -10.98 4.21 0.06
N LEU A 9 -11.69 3.73 -0.98
CA LEU A 9 -11.14 3.43 -2.31
C LEU A 9 -11.55 4.43 -3.39
N GLU A 10 -12.58 5.26 -3.15
CA GLU A 10 -13.12 6.17 -4.17
C GLU A 10 -12.07 7.14 -4.74
N PHE A 11 -11.03 7.48 -3.97
CA PHE A 11 -9.95 8.36 -4.46
C PHE A 11 -9.21 7.78 -5.67
N LEU A 12 -9.21 6.46 -5.87
CA LEU A 12 -8.60 5.81 -7.03
C LEU A 12 -9.26 6.23 -8.36
N LYS A 13 -10.51 6.71 -8.33
CA LYS A 13 -11.22 7.22 -9.51
C LYS A 13 -10.67 8.56 -10.01
N GLU A 14 -9.98 9.30 -9.14
CA GLU A 14 -9.36 10.57 -9.48
C GLU A 14 -7.98 10.39 -10.12
N LEU A 15 -7.40 9.18 -10.05
CA LEU A 15 -6.09 8.88 -10.60
C LEU A 15 -6.13 8.76 -12.12
N SER A 16 -5.07 9.22 -12.77
CA SER A 16 -4.86 8.98 -14.20
C SER A 16 -4.52 7.51 -14.47
N SER A 17 -4.74 7.05 -15.70
CA SER A 17 -4.43 5.67 -16.08
C SER A 17 -2.97 5.29 -15.75
N PRO A 18 -1.94 6.10 -16.07
CA PRO A 18 -0.56 5.79 -15.69
C PRO A 18 -0.30 5.67 -14.17
N GLU A 19 -1.06 6.37 -13.34
CA GLU A 19 -0.95 6.26 -11.87
C GLU A 19 -1.54 4.95 -11.33
N LEU A 20 -2.40 4.29 -12.12
CA LEU A 20 -3.03 3.00 -11.79
C LEU A 20 -2.24 1.80 -12.30
N ASP A 21 -1.29 1.99 -13.23
CA ASP A 21 -0.55 0.90 -13.91
C ASP A 21 0.00 -0.13 -12.93
N GLU A 22 0.75 0.32 -11.91
CA GLU A 22 1.38 -0.60 -10.95
C GLU A 22 0.36 -1.30 -10.05
N LEU A 23 -0.73 -0.61 -9.67
CA LEU A 23 -1.81 -1.24 -8.92
C LEU A 23 -2.46 -2.36 -9.74
N VAL A 24 -2.79 -2.08 -11.00
CA VAL A 24 -3.39 -3.06 -11.92
C VAL A 24 -2.45 -4.24 -12.12
N LYS A 25 -1.15 -3.99 -12.27
CA LYS A 25 -0.15 -5.05 -12.38
C LYS A 25 -0.08 -5.92 -11.13
N ILE A 26 -0.08 -5.35 -9.92
CA ILE A 26 -0.10 -6.10 -8.65
C ILE A 26 -1.32 -7.03 -8.56
N LEU A 27 -2.49 -6.50 -8.95
CA LEU A 27 -3.76 -7.23 -8.91
C LEU A 27 -3.81 -8.36 -9.93
N THR A 28 -3.21 -8.18 -11.11
CA THR A 28 -3.35 -9.10 -12.24
C THR A 28 -2.18 -10.07 -12.40
N HIS A 29 -0.98 -9.72 -11.95
CA HIS A 29 0.24 -10.51 -12.16
C HIS A 29 0.92 -10.90 -10.85
N ASP A 30 1.55 -12.08 -10.85
CA ASP A 30 2.49 -12.48 -9.82
C ASP A 30 3.89 -11.86 -10.02
N LYS A 31 4.78 -12.12 -9.06
CA LYS A 31 6.17 -11.63 -9.06
C LYS A 31 7.02 -12.15 -10.23
N ASP A 32 6.56 -13.19 -10.91
CA ASP A 32 7.25 -13.75 -12.10
C ASP A 32 6.67 -13.15 -13.39
N GLY A 33 5.76 -12.16 -13.27
CA GLY A 33 5.07 -11.53 -14.38
C GLY A 33 4.01 -12.41 -15.05
N LYS A 34 3.55 -13.48 -14.38
CA LYS A 34 2.47 -14.33 -14.90
C LYS A 34 1.13 -13.84 -14.41
N VAL A 35 0.12 -13.90 -15.28
CA VAL A 35 -1.27 -13.61 -14.91
C VAL A 35 -1.69 -14.55 -13.78
N ARG A 36 -2.29 -13.98 -12.73
CA ARG A 36 -2.74 -14.74 -11.57
C ARG A 36 -3.89 -15.65 -11.98
N PHE A 37 -3.93 -16.86 -11.41
CA PHE A 37 -5.00 -17.81 -11.75
C PHE A 37 -6.38 -17.38 -11.23
N THR A 38 -6.42 -16.62 -10.13
CA THR A 38 -7.66 -16.25 -9.43
C THR A 38 -8.18 -14.87 -9.76
N GLU A 39 -7.49 -14.10 -10.61
CA GLU A 39 -7.94 -12.78 -11.02
C GLU A 39 -8.94 -12.88 -12.17
N GLU A 40 -9.92 -11.97 -12.21
CA GLU A 40 -10.97 -11.95 -13.24
C GLU A 40 -10.87 -10.74 -14.17
N LEU A 41 -10.03 -9.76 -13.81
CA LEU A 41 -9.90 -8.48 -14.50
C LEU A 41 -9.37 -8.64 -15.94
N THR A 42 -8.29 -9.39 -16.17
CA THR A 42 -7.70 -9.51 -17.51
C THR A 42 -8.57 -10.29 -18.49
N ASN A 43 -9.51 -11.08 -17.98
CA ASN A 43 -10.47 -11.84 -18.77
C ASN A 43 -11.69 -11.01 -19.21
N ASN A 44 -11.91 -9.83 -18.61
CA ASN A 44 -13.05 -8.97 -18.90
C ASN A 44 -12.94 -8.26 -20.26
N ASP A 45 -14.05 -8.16 -20.99
CA ASP A 45 -14.09 -7.53 -22.31
C ASP A 45 -13.80 -6.02 -22.26
N LEU A 46 -14.20 -5.32 -21.20
CA LEU A 46 -13.90 -3.89 -21.03
C LEU A 46 -12.40 -3.67 -20.83
N TYR A 47 -11.76 -4.49 -19.99
CA TYR A 47 -10.31 -4.47 -19.81
C TYR A 47 -9.60 -4.68 -21.15
N LYS A 48 -9.94 -5.75 -21.88
CA LYS A 48 -9.31 -6.09 -23.17
C LYS A 48 -9.49 -4.99 -24.22
N LYS A 49 -10.63 -4.31 -24.21
CA LYS A 49 -10.97 -3.26 -25.18
C LYS A 49 -10.26 -1.94 -24.88
N HIS A 50 -10.10 -1.60 -23.60
CA HIS A 50 -9.67 -0.26 -23.20
C HIS A 50 -8.25 -0.20 -22.65
N TYR A 51 -7.61 -1.33 -22.28
CA TYR A 51 -6.23 -1.34 -21.80
C TYR A 51 -5.27 -0.66 -22.81
N PRO A 52 -4.38 0.26 -22.37
CA PRO A 52 -4.05 0.62 -20.98
C PRO A 52 -4.85 1.80 -20.39
N ASP A 53 -5.97 2.22 -20.98
CA ASP A 53 -6.79 3.30 -20.43
C ASP A 53 -7.66 2.84 -19.25
N HIS A 54 -7.02 2.71 -18.08
CA HIS A 54 -7.60 2.20 -16.84
C HIS A 54 -8.87 2.90 -16.37
N LYS A 55 -9.06 4.18 -16.71
CA LYS A 55 -10.25 4.94 -16.31
C LYS A 55 -11.55 4.43 -16.92
N GLU A 56 -11.48 3.83 -18.11
CA GLU A 56 -12.65 3.27 -18.79
C GLU A 56 -13.21 2.02 -18.10
N TYR A 57 -12.45 1.43 -17.18
CA TYR A 57 -12.84 0.23 -16.42
C TYR A 57 -12.45 0.30 -14.94
N ILE A 58 -12.38 1.50 -14.36
CA ILE A 58 -11.96 1.70 -12.97
C ILE A 58 -12.78 0.88 -11.97
N GLU A 59 -14.09 0.75 -12.19
CA GLU A 59 -14.98 -0.07 -11.35
C GLU A 59 -14.55 -1.55 -11.32
N LEU A 60 -13.98 -2.08 -12.41
CA LEU A 60 -13.44 -3.44 -12.44
C LEU A 60 -12.13 -3.56 -11.66
N ILE A 61 -11.30 -2.51 -11.64
CA ILE A 61 -10.08 -2.45 -10.82
C ILE A 61 -10.46 -2.48 -9.33
N LEU A 62 -11.46 -1.69 -8.93
CA LEU A 62 -11.95 -1.65 -7.56
C LEU A 62 -12.58 -2.99 -7.14
N GLU A 63 -13.36 -3.61 -8.02
CA GLU A 63 -13.88 -4.97 -7.81
C GLU A 63 -12.75 -5.98 -7.62
N GLU A 64 -11.74 -5.98 -8.48
CA GLU A 64 -10.61 -6.90 -8.38
C GLU A 64 -9.80 -6.66 -7.09
N PHE A 65 -9.62 -5.40 -6.68
CA PHE A 65 -8.97 -5.06 -5.41
C PHE A 65 -9.70 -5.68 -4.20
N GLN A 66 -11.02 -5.53 -4.14
CA GLN A 66 -11.84 -6.09 -3.06
C GLN A 66 -11.82 -7.63 -3.03
N LYS A 67 -11.66 -8.28 -4.19
CA LYS A 67 -11.46 -9.75 -4.28
C LYS A 67 -10.06 -10.16 -3.88
N PHE A 68 -9.04 -9.42 -4.32
CA PHE A 68 -7.63 -9.71 -4.06
C PHE A 68 -7.32 -9.78 -2.56
N GLY A 69 -7.88 -8.84 -1.78
CA GLY A 69 -7.81 -8.85 -0.32
C GLY A 69 -8.51 -10.05 0.32
N GLY A 70 -9.67 -10.46 -0.21
CA GLY A 70 -10.44 -11.60 0.29
C GLY A 70 -9.79 -12.96 0.01
N ASN A 71 -9.06 -13.07 -1.10
CA ASN A 71 -8.37 -14.31 -1.51
C ASN A 71 -7.08 -14.57 -0.72
N SER A 72 -6.42 -13.51 -0.22
CA SER A 72 -5.11 -13.60 0.43
C SER A 72 -5.16 -13.63 1.97
N ILE A 73 -6.28 -13.21 2.56
CA ILE A 73 -6.40 -12.98 4.01
C ILE A 73 -7.55 -13.82 4.58
N LEU A 74 -7.29 -15.13 4.74
CA LEU A 74 -7.92 -16.12 5.64
C LEU A 74 -9.46 -16.21 5.83
N ASN A 75 -10.29 -15.32 5.30
CA ASN A 75 -11.75 -15.30 5.49
C ASN A 75 -12.49 -15.41 4.16
N ILE A 76 -12.18 -16.48 3.42
CA ILE A 76 -12.90 -16.99 2.23
C ILE A 76 -14.24 -17.64 2.68
N PHE A 77 -15.02 -16.99 3.55
CA PHE A 77 -16.27 -17.55 4.07
C PHE A 77 -17.51 -16.69 3.80
N ARG A 78 -17.39 -15.57 3.06
CA ARG A 78 -18.52 -14.67 2.78
C ARG A 78 -18.91 -14.48 1.32
N GLY A 79 -18.17 -15.07 0.37
CA GLY A 79 -18.56 -15.09 -1.05
C GLY A 79 -18.66 -13.72 -1.74
N GLY A 80 -18.10 -12.66 -1.15
CA GLY A 80 -18.08 -11.30 -1.68
C GLY A 80 -16.78 -10.58 -1.36
N GLY A 81 -16.48 -9.50 -2.10
CA GLY A 81 -15.32 -8.66 -1.86
C GLY A 81 -15.33 -8.01 -0.47
N VAL A 82 -14.15 -7.72 0.06
CA VAL A 82 -13.94 -7.10 1.38
C VAL A 82 -13.64 -5.61 1.24
N LEU A 83 -14.08 -4.82 2.22
CA LEU A 83 -13.78 -3.38 2.25
C LEU A 83 -12.29 -3.16 2.49
N TYR A 84 -11.75 -2.07 1.96
CA TYR A 84 -10.37 -1.66 2.12
C TYR A 84 -9.97 -1.55 3.58
N ASN A 85 -10.84 -0.99 4.44
CA ASN A 85 -10.54 -0.89 5.86
C ASN A 85 -10.42 -2.27 6.55
N GLU A 86 -11.12 -3.30 6.07
CA GLU A 86 -10.99 -4.68 6.55
C GLU A 86 -9.65 -5.26 6.11
N ILE A 87 -9.31 -5.11 4.82
CA ILE A 87 -8.01 -5.52 4.25
C ILE A 87 -6.87 -4.88 5.04
N LEU A 88 -6.93 -3.55 5.20
CA LEU A 88 -5.93 -2.77 5.93
C LEU A 88 -5.76 -3.26 7.37
N ARG A 89 -6.86 -3.49 8.09
CA ARG A 89 -6.82 -3.99 9.48
C ARG A 89 -6.17 -5.35 9.57
N ASP A 90 -6.44 -6.25 8.63
CA ASP A 90 -5.85 -7.58 8.66
C ASP A 90 -4.38 -7.56 8.26
N VAL A 91 -3.99 -6.72 7.30
CA VAL A 91 -2.56 -6.46 7.01
C VAL A 91 -1.88 -5.86 8.23
N ALA A 92 -2.48 -4.86 8.88
CA ALA A 92 -1.94 -4.23 10.08
C ALA A 92 -1.72 -5.25 11.22
N LYS A 93 -2.69 -6.15 11.45
CA LYS A 93 -2.52 -7.27 12.41
C LYS A 93 -1.36 -8.18 12.05
N LYS A 94 -1.17 -8.50 10.77
CA LYS A 94 -0.05 -9.35 10.30
C LYS A 94 1.32 -8.74 10.58
N PHE A 95 1.40 -7.41 10.66
CA PHE A 95 2.61 -6.66 11.02
C PHE A 95 2.67 -6.29 12.52
N ASP A 96 1.83 -6.89 13.36
CA ASP A 96 1.73 -6.62 14.80
C ASP A 96 1.44 -5.15 15.15
N VAL A 97 0.74 -4.43 14.26
CA VAL A 97 0.29 -3.06 14.49
C VAL A 97 -0.97 -3.09 15.36
N LYS A 98 -0.92 -2.39 16.50
CA LYS A 98 -2.06 -2.23 17.41
C LYS A 98 -2.90 -1.05 16.96
N PHE A 99 -4.22 -1.23 16.99
CA PHE A 99 -5.19 -0.20 16.69
C PHE A 99 -6.51 -0.45 17.43
N ASP A 100 -7.28 0.60 17.66
CA ASP A 100 -8.63 0.49 18.24
C ASP A 100 -9.66 0.09 17.17
N GLU A 101 -10.76 -0.54 17.59
CA GLU A 101 -11.85 -0.92 16.67
C GLU A 101 -12.45 0.29 15.95
N ASN A 102 -12.53 1.44 16.61
CA ASN A 102 -13.07 2.69 16.06
C ASN A 102 -12.00 3.58 15.41
N GLU A 103 -10.75 3.10 15.31
CA GLU A 103 -9.66 3.88 14.74
C GLU A 103 -9.88 4.14 13.24
N SER A 104 -9.51 5.34 12.79
CA SER A 104 -9.72 5.76 11.41
C SER A 104 -8.80 5.01 10.45
N THR A 105 -9.24 4.80 9.21
CA THR A 105 -8.44 4.17 8.15
C THR A 105 -7.07 4.84 8.01
N ASN A 106 -7.04 6.18 7.90
CA ASN A 106 -5.80 6.95 7.81
C ASN A 106 -4.85 6.75 9.01
N SER A 107 -5.40 6.66 10.23
CA SER A 107 -4.59 6.40 11.43
C SER A 107 -3.94 5.02 11.42
N ILE A 108 -4.66 4.01 10.92
CA ILE A 108 -4.14 2.66 10.76
C ILE A 108 -3.08 2.61 9.64
N GLU A 109 -3.32 3.28 8.50
CA GLU A 109 -2.33 3.42 7.41
C GLU A 109 -1.04 4.07 7.90
N THR A 110 -1.17 5.18 8.62
CA THR A 110 -0.05 5.92 9.22
C THR A 110 0.75 4.99 10.14
N SER A 111 0.08 4.22 10.99
CA SER A 111 0.71 3.29 11.92
C SER A 111 1.39 2.12 11.21
N LEU A 112 0.76 1.57 10.18
CA LEU A 112 1.33 0.52 9.33
C LEU A 112 2.57 1.01 8.59
N LEU A 113 2.54 2.20 7.98
CA LEU A 113 3.70 2.78 7.32
C LEU A 113 4.85 3.01 8.31
N CYS A 114 4.55 3.52 9.51
CA CYS A 114 5.54 3.67 10.59
C CYS A 114 6.17 2.33 10.98
N LYS A 115 5.38 1.25 10.99
CA LYS A 115 5.84 -0.11 11.31
C LYS A 115 6.73 -0.70 10.22
N LEU A 116 6.38 -0.49 8.95
CA LEU A 116 7.20 -0.95 7.81
C LEU A 116 8.59 -0.31 7.83
N ILE A 117 8.68 0.98 8.13
CA ILE A 117 9.97 1.69 8.24
C ILE A 117 10.80 1.16 9.42
N GLU A 118 10.15 0.88 10.55
CA GLU A 118 10.81 0.29 11.70
C GLU A 118 11.41 -1.08 11.32
N GLU A 119 10.63 -1.97 10.70
CA GLU A 119 11.11 -3.31 10.31
C GLU A 119 12.21 -3.26 9.24
N GLU A 120 12.12 -2.36 8.27
CA GLU A 120 13.16 -2.18 7.25
C GLU A 120 14.49 -1.71 7.87
N LEU A 121 14.44 -0.72 8.76
CA LEU A 121 15.65 -0.17 9.38
C LEU A 121 16.19 -1.01 10.54
N LYS A 122 15.40 -1.91 11.12
CA LYS A 122 15.79 -2.80 12.23
C LYS A 122 17.06 -3.59 11.92
N ASN A 123 17.13 -4.15 10.70
CA ASN A 123 18.25 -4.95 10.24
C ASN A 123 19.37 -4.13 9.59
N SER A 124 19.12 -2.84 9.26
CA SER A 124 20.16 -1.98 8.67
C SER A 124 21.26 -1.70 9.70
N GLN A 125 22.47 -2.19 9.45
CA GLN A 125 23.67 -1.90 10.25
C GLN A 125 24.50 -0.76 9.64
N ASP A 126 24.07 -0.21 8.49
CA ASP A 126 24.86 0.75 7.73
C ASP A 126 24.61 2.18 8.23
N GLU A 127 25.59 2.73 8.95
CA GLU A 127 25.57 4.12 9.38
C GLU A 127 25.51 5.12 8.22
N ASN A 128 26.04 4.78 7.04
CA ASN A 128 25.97 5.68 5.88
C ASN A 128 24.53 5.83 5.40
N THR A 129 23.79 4.72 5.29
CA THR A 129 22.35 4.73 5.00
C THR A 129 21.58 5.60 6.02
N LEU A 130 21.87 5.47 7.32
CA LEU A 130 21.20 6.28 8.35
C LEU A 130 21.51 7.78 8.20
N ARG A 131 22.76 8.13 7.88
CA ARG A 131 23.17 9.52 7.62
C ARG A 131 22.50 10.09 6.37
N GLU A 132 22.41 9.30 5.32
CA GLU A 132 21.72 9.69 4.08
C GLU A 132 20.24 9.98 4.35
N LEU A 133 19.55 9.12 5.10
CA LEU A 133 18.15 9.35 5.50
C LEU A 133 17.99 10.63 6.33
N VAL A 134 18.90 10.89 7.28
CA VAL A 134 18.88 12.14 8.06
C VAL A 134 19.02 13.37 7.17
N ASN A 135 19.87 13.30 6.14
CA ASN A 135 20.10 14.40 5.22
C ASN A 135 18.94 14.59 4.23
N ILE A 136 18.48 13.52 3.57
CA ILE A 136 17.37 13.55 2.59
C ILE A 136 16.10 14.12 3.23
N PHE A 137 15.79 13.68 4.45
CA PHE A 137 14.58 14.09 5.15
C PHE A 137 14.78 15.30 6.08
N GLU A 138 16.01 15.83 6.15
CA GLU A 138 16.42 16.95 6.99
C GLU A 138 15.95 16.80 8.45
N LEU A 139 16.23 15.64 9.05
CA LEU A 139 15.68 15.26 10.35
C LEU A 139 16.22 16.11 11.52
N GLY A 140 17.28 16.90 11.31
CA GLY A 140 17.89 17.73 12.37
C GLY A 140 18.48 16.93 13.54
N ILE A 141 18.82 15.67 13.31
CA ILE A 141 19.32 14.74 14.34
C ILE A 141 20.85 14.80 14.40
N SER A 142 21.40 15.15 15.56
CA SER A 142 22.84 15.18 15.81
C SER A 142 23.42 13.82 16.21
N ASN A 143 22.70 13.06 17.05
CA ASN A 143 23.10 11.71 17.46
C ASN A 143 22.44 10.66 16.56
N ILE A 144 23.13 10.30 15.47
CA ILE A 144 22.61 9.40 14.44
C ILE A 144 22.76 7.96 14.92
N ASN A 145 21.64 7.34 15.24
CA ASN A 145 21.52 5.90 15.46
C ASN A 145 20.15 5.44 14.95
N LYS A 146 19.93 4.13 14.85
CA LYS A 146 18.70 3.57 14.26
C LYS A 146 17.42 4.11 14.91
N GLN A 147 17.41 4.17 16.25
CA GLN A 147 16.22 4.60 16.99
C GLN A 147 15.90 6.07 16.72
N THR A 148 16.91 6.95 16.71
CA THR A 148 16.70 8.37 16.44
C THR A 148 16.21 8.60 15.01
N VAL A 149 16.78 7.91 14.03
CA VAL A 149 16.32 8.00 12.62
C VAL A 149 14.90 7.51 12.46
N VAL A 150 14.55 6.33 13.00
CA VAL A 150 13.18 5.79 12.96
C VAL A 150 12.20 6.78 13.58
N MET A 151 12.49 7.33 14.76
CA MET A 151 11.65 8.33 15.41
C MET A 151 11.48 9.59 14.58
N GLY A 152 12.55 10.06 13.92
CA GLY A 152 12.50 11.22 13.03
C GLY A 152 11.57 10.99 11.83
N LEU A 153 11.72 9.85 11.15
CA LEU A 153 10.87 9.48 10.01
C LEU A 153 9.41 9.31 10.43
N GLN A 154 9.15 8.62 11.54
CA GLN A 154 7.80 8.46 12.08
C GLN A 154 7.16 9.81 12.45
N SER A 155 7.95 10.75 12.96
CA SER A 155 7.47 12.11 13.27
C SER A 155 7.06 12.85 12.00
N LEU A 156 7.86 12.76 10.92
CA LEU A 156 7.50 13.35 9.63
C LEU A 156 6.20 12.77 9.06
N ILE A 157 6.01 11.46 9.15
CA ILE A 157 4.78 10.79 8.68
C ILE A 157 3.56 11.29 9.44
N LYS A 158 3.66 11.37 10.78
CA LYS A 158 2.55 11.81 11.64
C LYS A 158 2.21 13.29 11.48
N ILE A 159 3.21 14.15 11.23
CA ILE A 159 2.99 15.57 10.89
C ILE A 159 2.33 15.69 9.51
N GLY A 160 2.64 14.75 8.60
CA GLY A 160 2.13 14.73 7.24
C GLY A 160 2.85 15.71 6.31
N GLY A 161 2.21 16.02 5.18
CA GLY A 161 2.73 16.94 4.17
C GLY A 161 3.62 16.26 3.12
N PHE A 162 4.44 17.06 2.42
CA PHE A 162 5.18 16.55 1.27
C PHE A 162 6.23 15.48 1.64
N LYS A 163 6.88 15.60 2.80
CA LYS A 163 7.89 14.62 3.24
C LYS A 163 7.27 13.26 3.55
N SER A 164 6.04 13.20 4.10
CA SER A 164 5.36 11.91 4.33
C SER A 164 5.06 11.20 3.02
N TYR A 165 4.68 11.94 1.97
CA TYR A 165 4.50 11.39 0.63
C TYR A 165 5.81 10.86 0.04
N GLN A 166 6.92 11.61 0.15
CA GLN A 166 8.23 11.13 -0.32
C GLN A 166 8.63 9.82 0.36
N ILE A 167 8.42 9.70 1.67
CA ILE A 167 8.67 8.46 2.41
C ILE A 167 7.78 7.32 1.88
N ALA A 168 6.48 7.56 1.72
CA ALA A 168 5.55 6.54 1.22
C ALA A 168 5.95 6.02 -0.17
N VAL A 169 6.35 6.91 -1.09
CA VAL A 169 6.84 6.54 -2.44
C VAL A 169 8.12 5.71 -2.37
N ILE A 170 9.06 6.07 -1.49
CA ILE A 170 10.30 5.29 -1.31
C ILE A 170 9.99 3.89 -0.81
N VAL A 171 9.12 3.77 0.20
CA VAL A 171 8.69 2.47 0.73
C VAL A 171 7.98 1.66 -0.37
N ALA A 172 7.04 2.26 -1.11
CA ALA A 172 6.34 1.61 -2.20
C ALA A 172 7.31 1.10 -3.28
N ASN A 173 8.24 1.94 -3.74
CA ASN A 173 9.25 1.56 -4.72
C ASN A 173 10.17 0.44 -4.23
N GLN A 174 10.51 0.41 -2.94
CA GLN A 174 11.32 -0.66 -2.36
C GLN A 174 10.56 -1.98 -2.32
N VAL A 175 9.27 -1.95 -1.94
CA VAL A 175 8.39 -3.13 -1.97
C VAL A 175 8.21 -3.64 -3.40
N MET A 176 8.06 -2.74 -4.37
CA MET A 176 7.90 -3.09 -5.78
C MET A 176 9.11 -3.78 -6.39
N LYS A 177 10.33 -3.66 -5.83
CA LYS A 177 11.50 -4.43 -6.29
C LYS A 177 11.36 -5.95 -6.09
N PHE A 178 10.42 -6.37 -5.24
CA PHE A 178 10.14 -7.77 -4.98
C PHE A 178 8.98 -8.33 -5.83
N TYR A 179 8.42 -7.52 -6.74
CA TYR A 179 7.29 -7.82 -7.64
C TYR A 179 7.65 -7.56 -9.10
#